data_AF-A0A3D0RCD8-F1
#
_entry.id   AF-A0A3D0RCD8-F1
#
_cell.length_a   1.000
_cell.length_b   1.000
_cell.length_c   1.000
_cell.angle_alpha   90.00
_cell.angle_beta   90.00
_cell.angle_gamma   90.00
#
_symmetry.space_group_name_H-M   'P 1'
#
loop_
_entity.id
_entity.type
_entity.pdbx_description
1 polymer ?
#
loop_
_entity_poly.entity_id
_entity_poly.type
_entity_poly.pdbx_seq_one_letter_code
_entity_poly.pdbx_strand_id
1 'polypeptide(L)'
;LGTAEQAGLAISFQAFFIFITFGFGLSSAMTALVGNAIGAKQEDEARILAARGMGFGVIITVVLGVAAWFIGPELIKLVSNEGAYRDAGTRYFLVLLLSLPGFIMAFAVNGLLQSQGDTVSMQRGQIAAFFANVALNPLLVFGIPGVWGGLGFDGIAV
;
A
#
# COMPACT_ATOMS: atom_id res chain seq x y z
N LEU A 1 -7.84 23.64 8.84
CA LEU A 1 -8.32 22.68 7.82
C LEU A 1 -9.69 22.22 8.30
N GLY A 2 -10.74 22.60 7.57
CA GLY A 2 -12.13 22.46 8.01
C GLY A 2 -12.60 21.01 7.96
N THR A 3 -13.51 20.64 8.86
CA THR A 3 -14.09 19.30 8.99
C THR A 3 -14.66 18.72 7.67
N ALA A 4 -15.06 19.59 6.74
CA ALA A 4 -15.53 19.21 5.41
C ALA A 4 -14.41 18.80 4.43
N GLU A 5 -13.21 19.40 4.52
CA GLU A 5 -12.04 19.02 3.71
C GLU A 5 -11.54 17.62 4.09
N GLN A 6 -11.61 17.31 5.40
CA GLN A 6 -11.27 16.01 5.93
C GLN A 6 -12.26 14.91 5.50
N ALA A 7 -13.55 15.23 5.41
CA ALA A 7 -14.57 14.30 4.92
C ALA A 7 -14.39 13.94 3.43
N GLY A 8 -14.08 14.93 2.58
CA GLY A 8 -13.80 14.67 1.16
C GLY A 8 -12.54 13.83 0.93
N LEU A 9 -11.49 14.06 1.73
CA LEU A 9 -10.28 13.22 1.74
C LEU A 9 -10.58 11.78 2.15
N ALA A 10 -11.34 11.58 3.23
CA ALA A 10 -11.68 10.25 3.72
C ALA A 10 -12.44 9.41 2.68
N ILE A 11 -13.43 10.01 2.00
CA ILE A 11 -14.23 9.27 1.01
C ILE A 11 -13.42 8.99 -0.27
N SER A 12 -12.57 9.93 -0.71
CA SER A 12 -11.65 9.72 -1.83
C SER A 12 -10.67 8.57 -1.54
N PHE A 13 -10.17 8.51 -0.30
CA PHE A 13 -9.31 7.43 0.16
C PHE A 13 -10.05 6.08 0.19
N GLN A 14 -11.32 6.08 0.60
CA GLN A 14 -12.16 4.89 0.64
C GLN A 14 -12.45 4.34 -0.77
N ALA A 15 -12.69 5.21 -1.74
CA ALA A 15 -12.80 4.84 -3.15
C ALA A 15 -11.47 4.28 -3.68
N PHE A 16 -10.34 4.90 -3.35
CA PHE A 16 -9.01 4.40 -3.70
C PHE A 16 -8.72 3.02 -3.08
N PHE A 17 -9.21 2.76 -1.88
CA PHE A 17 -9.04 1.49 -1.18
C PHE A 17 -9.65 0.30 -1.92
N ILE A 18 -10.76 0.52 -2.64
CA ILE A 18 -11.38 -0.51 -3.50
C ILE A 18 -10.37 -0.97 -4.56
N PHE A 19 -9.63 -0.04 -5.18
CA PHE A 19 -8.59 -0.37 -6.15
C PHE A 19 -7.40 -1.08 -5.50
N ILE A 20 -6.97 -0.65 -4.31
CA ILE A 20 -5.89 -1.32 -3.56
C ILE A 20 -6.24 -2.78 -3.23
N THR A 21 -7.51 -3.09 -2.99
CA THR A 21 -7.96 -4.46 -2.65
C THR A 21 -7.60 -5.48 -3.74
N PHE A 22 -7.57 -5.06 -5.01
CA PHE A 22 -7.08 -5.91 -6.11
C PHE A 22 -5.57 -6.18 -6.01
N GLY A 23 -4.79 -5.20 -5.55
CA GLY A 23 -3.37 -5.38 -5.25
C GLY A 23 -3.13 -6.42 -4.15
N PHE A 24 -3.93 -6.38 -3.09
CA PHE A 24 -3.90 -7.41 -2.05
C PHE A 24 -4.25 -8.80 -2.60
N GLY A 25 -5.28 -8.89 -3.44
CA GLY A 25 -5.65 -10.15 -4.11
C GLY A 25 -4.51 -10.70 -4.97
N LEU A 26 -3.84 -9.84 -5.75
CA LEU A 26 -2.68 -10.22 -6.56
C LEU A 26 -1.51 -10.68 -5.68
N SER A 27 -1.20 -9.94 -4.62
CA SER A 27 -0.15 -10.34 -3.65
C SER A 27 -0.45 -11.71 -3.06
N SER A 28 -1.69 -11.96 -2.64
CA SER A 28 -2.09 -13.25 -2.06
C SER A 28 -1.99 -14.39 -3.07
N ALA A 29 -2.44 -14.17 -4.31
CA ALA A 29 -2.31 -15.14 -5.39
C ALA A 29 -0.84 -15.46 -5.71
N MET A 30 0.02 -14.44 -5.76
CA MET A 30 1.47 -14.61 -5.96
C MET A 30 2.09 -15.43 -4.84
N THR A 31 1.79 -15.10 -3.58
CA THR A 31 2.28 -15.85 -2.42
C THR A 31 1.87 -17.32 -2.48
N ALA A 32 0.60 -17.61 -2.78
CA ALA A 32 0.08 -18.96 -2.82
C ALA A 32 0.64 -19.77 -4.00
N LEU A 33 0.60 -19.22 -5.21
CA LEU A 33 0.97 -19.95 -6.42
C LEU A 33 2.48 -20.14 -6.54
N VAL A 34 3.26 -19.07 -6.34
CA VAL A 34 4.73 -19.18 -6.38
C VAL A 34 5.24 -19.94 -5.16
N GLY A 35 4.63 -19.76 -3.99
CA GLY A 35 5.02 -20.47 -2.77
C GLY A 35 4.80 -21.99 -2.87
N ASN A 36 3.72 -22.42 -3.53
CA ASN A 36 3.50 -23.85 -3.81
C ASN A 36 4.58 -24.42 -4.75
N ALA A 37 4.93 -23.72 -5.82
CA ALA A 37 5.96 -24.18 -6.76
C ALA A 37 7.36 -24.25 -6.11
N ILE A 38 7.69 -23.26 -5.26
CA ILE A 38 8.93 -23.26 -4.47
C ILE A 38 8.93 -24.43 -3.47
N GLY A 39 7.82 -24.66 -2.75
CA GLY A 39 7.67 -25.79 -1.83
C GLY A 39 7.80 -27.16 -2.52
N ALA A 40 7.37 -27.26 -3.78
CA ALA A 40 7.53 -28.44 -4.63
C ALA A 40 8.95 -28.62 -5.22
N LYS A 41 9.90 -27.72 -4.91
CA LYS A 41 11.26 -27.66 -5.47
C LYS A 41 11.29 -27.49 -7.01
N GLN A 42 10.26 -26.85 -7.57
CA GLN A 42 10.15 -26.58 -9.00
C GLN A 42 10.53 -25.11 -9.27
N GLU A 43 11.83 -24.79 -9.16
CA GLU A 43 12.31 -23.40 -9.27
C GLU A 43 12.04 -22.77 -10.65
N ASP A 44 12.14 -23.56 -11.72
CA ASP A 44 11.81 -23.09 -13.07
C ASP A 44 10.33 -22.69 -13.20
N GLU A 45 9.44 -23.50 -12.62
CA GLU A 45 8.00 -23.23 -12.62
C GLU A 45 7.67 -22.01 -11.75
N ALA A 46 8.29 -21.89 -10.57
CA ALA A 46 8.17 -20.71 -9.71
C ALA A 46 8.58 -19.42 -10.44
N ARG A 47 9.68 -19.45 -11.21
CA ARG A 47 10.12 -18.30 -12.01
C ARG A 47 9.14 -17.94 -13.12
N ILE A 48 8.56 -18.93 -13.79
CA ILE A 48 7.54 -18.71 -14.82
C ILE A 48 6.28 -18.11 -14.20
N LEU A 49 5.82 -18.62 -13.06
CA LEU A 49 4.67 -18.07 -12.35
C LEU A 49 4.93 -16.64 -11.86
N ALA A 50 6.12 -16.36 -11.34
CA ALA A 50 6.51 -15.02 -10.92
C ALA A 50 6.46 -14.02 -12.09
N ALA A 51 7.02 -14.40 -13.24
CA ALA A 51 6.99 -13.58 -14.45
C ALA A 51 5.55 -13.37 -14.98
N ARG A 52 4.73 -14.42 -14.99
CA ARG A 52 3.32 -14.34 -15.38
C ARG A 52 2.52 -13.45 -14.44
N GLY A 53 2.76 -13.55 -13.14
CA GLY A 53 2.07 -12.75 -12.14
C GLY A 53 2.47 -11.27 -12.18
N MET A 54 3.74 -10.96 -12.46
CA MET A 54 4.16 -9.59 -12.77
C MET A 54 3.47 -9.07 -14.04
N GLY A 55 3.41 -9.86 -15.11
CA GLY A 55 2.67 -9.51 -16.33
C GLY A 55 1.17 -9.26 -16.05
N PHE A 56 0.56 -10.11 -15.23
CA PHE A 56 -0.82 -9.94 -14.79
C PHE A 56 -1.00 -8.68 -13.93
N GLY A 57 -0.02 -8.33 -13.09
CA GLY A 57 0.03 -7.08 -12.34
C GLY A 57 0.04 -5.83 -13.22
N VAL A 58 0.74 -5.87 -14.34
CA VAL A 58 0.71 -4.77 -15.33
C VAL A 58 -0.68 -4.70 -16.00
N ILE A 59 -1.24 -5.84 -16.39
CA ILE A 59 -2.57 -5.88 -17.02
C ILE A 59 -3.64 -5.35 -16.07
N ILE A 60 -3.67 -5.83 -14.82
CA ILE A 60 -4.68 -5.40 -13.84
C ILE A 60 -4.52 -3.91 -13.52
N THR A 61 -3.28 -3.42 -13.46
CA THR A 61 -3.00 -1.99 -13.29
C THR A 61 -3.57 -1.15 -14.41
N VAL A 62 -3.38 -1.57 -15.68
CA VAL A 62 -3.90 -0.85 -16.84
C VAL A 62 -5.43 -0.88 -16.82
N VAL A 63 -6.04 -2.03 -16.54
CA VAL A 63 -7.50 -2.18 -16.45
C VAL A 63 -8.07 -1.30 -15.34
N LEU A 64 -7.47 -1.33 -14.15
CA LEU A 64 -7.90 -0.52 -13.01
C LEU A 64 -7.65 0.97 -13.25
N GLY A 65 -6.55 1.35 -13.89
CA GLY A 65 -6.26 2.73 -14.26
C GLY A 65 -7.27 3.29 -15.25
N VAL A 66 -7.64 2.51 -16.28
CA VAL A 66 -8.70 2.88 -17.23
C VAL A 66 -10.06 2.95 -16.53
N ALA A 67 -10.41 1.94 -15.72
CA ALA A 67 -11.65 1.95 -14.96
C ALA A 67 -11.73 3.17 -14.02
N ALA A 68 -10.65 3.48 -13.32
CA ALA A 68 -10.57 4.63 -12.43
C ALA A 68 -10.62 5.96 -13.19
N TRP A 69 -10.12 6.02 -14.43
CA TRP A 69 -10.27 7.21 -15.29
C TRP A 69 -11.73 7.47 -15.69
N PHE A 70 -12.49 6.43 -16.02
CA PHE A 70 -13.92 6.56 -16.37
C PHE A 70 -14.82 6.75 -15.15
N ILE A 71 -14.55 6.02 -14.07
CA ILE A 71 -15.38 5.97 -12.87
C ILE A 71 -15.02 7.11 -11.90
N GLY A 72 -13.78 7.60 -11.92
CA GLY A 72 -13.28 8.66 -11.04
C GLY A 72 -14.11 9.95 -11.04
N PRO A 73 -14.44 10.52 -12.22
CA PRO A 73 -15.29 11.70 -12.31
C PRO A 73 -16.71 11.46 -11.77
N GLU A 74 -17.24 10.24 -11.93
CA GLU A 74 -18.55 9.86 -11.37
C GLU A 74 -18.51 9.65 -9.86
N LEU A 75 -17.49 8.95 -9.33
CA LEU A 75 -17.28 8.79 -7.89
C LEU A 75 -17.17 10.16 -7.21
N ILE A 76 -16.44 11.09 -7.80
CA ILE A 76 -16.29 12.45 -7.25
C ILE A 76 -17.61 13.22 -7.34
N LYS A 77 -18.41 13.05 -8.41
CA LYS A 77 -19.76 13.63 -8.49
C LYS A 77 -20.72 13.06 -7.47
N LEU A 78 -20.62 11.76 -7.17
CA LEU A 78 -21.48 11.08 -6.21
C LEU A 78 -21.17 11.50 -4.77
N VAL A 79 -19.93 11.94 -4.53
CA VAL A 79 -19.37 12.23 -3.21
C VAL A 79 -19.32 13.72 -2.88
N SER A 80 -19.29 14.62 -3.86
CA SER A 80 -19.14 16.07 -3.65
C SER A 80 -20.25 16.88 -4.32
N ASN A 81 -20.85 17.81 -3.58
CA ASN A 81 -21.84 18.75 -4.10
C ASN A 81 -21.16 19.95 -4.79
N GLU A 82 -21.82 20.57 -5.77
CA GLU A 82 -21.22 21.53 -6.73
C GLU A 82 -20.33 22.64 -6.10
N GLY A 83 -19.16 22.89 -6.69
CA GLY A 83 -18.27 24.01 -6.33
C GLY A 83 -16.77 23.75 -6.53
N ALA A 84 -15.91 24.69 -6.12
CA ALA A 84 -14.43 24.63 -6.17
C ALA A 84 -13.82 23.38 -5.49
N TYR A 85 -14.61 22.71 -4.65
CA TYR A 85 -14.32 21.44 -3.97
C TYR A 85 -14.09 20.27 -4.93
N ARG A 86 -14.83 20.25 -6.05
CA ARG A 86 -14.79 19.18 -7.04
C ARG A 86 -13.47 19.16 -7.80
N ASP A 87 -12.88 20.33 -8.02
CA ASP A 87 -11.60 20.49 -8.72
C ASP A 87 -10.43 20.03 -7.85
N ALA A 88 -10.44 20.36 -6.56
CA ALA A 88 -9.45 19.88 -5.60
C ALA A 88 -9.52 18.35 -5.43
N GLY A 89 -10.73 17.78 -5.25
CA GLY A 89 -10.92 16.33 -5.15
C GLY A 89 -10.49 15.56 -6.41
N THR A 90 -10.77 16.12 -7.59
CA THR A 90 -10.33 15.52 -8.88
C THR A 90 -8.81 15.52 -9.01
N ARG A 91 -8.16 16.59 -8.57
CA ARG A 91 -6.70 16.69 -8.59
C ARG A 91 -6.04 15.67 -7.65
N TYR A 92 -6.58 15.49 -6.44
CA TYR A 92 -6.11 14.45 -5.51
C TYR A 92 -6.34 13.03 -6.05
N PHE A 93 -7.49 12.76 -6.65
CA PHE A 93 -7.80 11.47 -7.25
C PHE A 93 -6.88 11.14 -8.43
N LEU A 94 -6.53 12.12 -9.27
CA LEU A 94 -5.57 11.93 -10.35
C LEU A 94 -4.16 11.61 -9.84
N VAL A 95 -3.72 12.24 -8.75
CA VAL A 95 -2.43 11.93 -8.10
C VAL A 95 -2.44 10.50 -7.54
N LEU A 96 -3.56 10.07 -6.95
CA LEU A 96 -3.75 8.69 -6.49
C LEU A 96 -3.75 7.68 -7.64
N LEU A 97 -4.38 8.02 -8.77
CA LEU A 97 -4.35 7.21 -9.99
C LEU A 97 -2.94 6.97 -10.50
N LEU A 98 -2.10 8.01 -10.46
CA LEU A 98 -0.70 7.91 -10.90
C LEU A 98 0.12 6.99 -10.00
N SER A 99 -0.25 6.90 -8.73
CA SER A 99 0.41 6.03 -7.74
C SER A 99 -0.03 4.57 -7.85
N LEU A 100 -1.20 4.30 -8.42
CA LEU A 100 -1.83 2.98 -8.57
C LEU A 100 -0.92 1.91 -9.21
N PRO A 101 -0.23 2.15 -10.35
CA PRO A 101 0.77 1.21 -10.89
C PRO A 101 1.89 0.86 -9.93
N GLY A 102 2.42 1.86 -9.22
CA GLY A 102 3.47 1.66 -8.23
C GLY A 102 3.00 0.77 -7.09
N PHE A 103 1.78 1.00 -6.59
CA PHE A 103 1.19 0.20 -5.52
C PHE A 103 0.95 -1.26 -5.95
N ILE A 104 0.31 -1.50 -7.10
CA ILE A 104 0.02 -2.87 -7.56
C ILE A 104 1.32 -3.65 -7.78
N MET A 105 2.33 -3.04 -8.39
CA MET A 105 3.65 -3.66 -8.57
C MET A 105 4.33 -3.93 -7.23
N ALA A 106 4.27 -2.99 -6.29
CA ALA A 106 4.81 -3.18 -4.95
C ALA A 106 4.13 -4.37 -4.24
N PHE A 107 2.82 -4.54 -4.37
CA PHE A 107 2.08 -5.69 -3.83
C PHE A 107 2.49 -7.00 -4.52
N ALA A 108 2.65 -7.01 -5.85
CA ALA A 108 3.09 -8.20 -6.58
C ALA A 108 4.50 -8.65 -6.14
N VAL A 109 5.43 -7.69 -5.98
CA VAL A 109 6.78 -7.94 -5.48
C VAL A 109 6.76 -8.41 -4.02
N ASN A 110 5.93 -7.79 -3.17
CA ASN A 110 5.76 -8.22 -1.78
C ASN A 110 5.23 -9.66 -1.68
N GLY A 111 4.25 -10.04 -2.51
CA GLY A 111 3.76 -11.41 -2.58
C GLY A 111 4.84 -12.39 -3.05
N LEU A 112 5.66 -11.98 -4.01
CA LEU A 112 6.78 -12.78 -4.50
C LEU A 112 7.89 -12.97 -3.45
N LEU A 113 8.26 -11.93 -2.69
CA LEU A 113 9.22 -12.06 -1.59
C LEU A 113 8.66 -12.98 -0.49
N GLN A 114 7.38 -12.82 -0.12
CA GLN A 114 6.71 -13.71 0.84
C GLN A 114 6.67 -15.16 0.37
N SER A 115 6.50 -15.40 -0.93
CA SER A 115 6.44 -16.75 -1.52
C SER A 115 7.74 -17.53 -1.42
N GLN A 116 8.90 -16.85 -1.41
CA GLN A 116 10.21 -17.47 -1.32
C GLN A 116 10.50 -18.08 0.05
N GLY A 117 9.58 -17.95 1.01
CA GLY A 117 9.71 -18.62 2.29
C GLY A 117 10.82 -18.02 3.17
N ASP A 118 11.41 -16.88 2.80
CA ASP A 118 12.15 -16.06 3.75
C ASP A 118 11.20 -15.28 4.69
N THR A 119 10.12 -15.94 5.07
CA THR A 119 9.17 -15.55 6.10
C THR A 119 9.90 -15.38 7.42
N VAL A 120 11.03 -16.05 7.63
CA VAL A 120 11.88 -15.90 8.82
C VAL A 120 12.63 -14.57 8.80
N SER A 121 13.21 -14.12 7.68
CA SER A 121 13.84 -12.78 7.60
C SER A 121 12.80 -11.66 7.57
N MET A 122 11.65 -11.85 6.92
CA MET A 122 10.52 -10.90 7.00
C MET A 122 9.93 -10.79 8.41
N GLN A 123 9.66 -11.92 9.09
CA GLN A 123 9.21 -11.90 10.49
C GLN A 123 10.29 -11.34 11.40
N ARG A 124 11.57 -11.69 11.23
CA ARG A 124 12.66 -11.10 12.01
C ARG A 124 12.78 -9.60 11.76
N GLY A 125 12.56 -9.13 10.53
CA GLY A 125 12.53 -7.71 10.19
C GLY A 125 11.35 -6.98 10.84
N GLN A 126 10.14 -7.54 10.80
CA GLN A 126 8.97 -6.97 11.46
C GLN A 126 9.08 -7.03 12.98
N ILE A 127 9.57 -8.14 13.54
CA ILE A 127 9.84 -8.30 14.97
C ILE A 127 10.93 -7.31 15.38
N ALA A 128 12.03 -7.22 14.66
CA ALA A 128 13.08 -6.24 14.94
C ALA A 128 12.58 -4.80 14.81
N ALA A 129 11.75 -4.47 13.82
CA ALA A 129 11.15 -3.15 13.66
C ALA A 129 10.13 -2.84 14.78
N PHE A 130 9.38 -3.84 15.24
CA PHE A 130 8.44 -3.73 16.35
C PHE A 130 9.17 -3.54 17.68
N PHE A 131 10.19 -4.35 17.96
CA PHE A 131 11.02 -4.21 19.15
C PHE A 131 11.87 -2.94 19.11
N ALA A 132 12.39 -2.54 17.95
CA ALA A 132 13.05 -1.26 17.76
C ALA A 132 12.06 -0.12 18.02
N ASN A 133 10.82 -0.19 17.54
CA ASN A 133 9.79 0.79 17.87
C ASN A 133 9.48 0.81 19.37
N VAL A 134 9.23 -0.35 19.99
CA VAL A 134 8.93 -0.46 21.43
C VAL A 134 10.09 0.00 22.31
N ALA A 135 11.34 -0.12 21.85
CA ALA A 135 12.52 0.36 22.57
C ALA A 135 12.85 1.83 22.29
N LEU A 136 12.78 2.27 21.03
CA LEU A 136 13.07 3.66 20.64
C LEU A 136 11.93 4.61 21.03
N ASN A 137 10.66 4.19 21.03
CA ASN A 137 9.55 5.08 21.39
C ASN A 137 9.67 5.57 22.84
N PRO A 138 9.84 4.74 23.88
CA PRO A 138 10.08 5.24 25.23
C PRO A 138 11.39 6.01 25.36
N LEU A 139 12.45 5.63 24.64
CA LEU A 139 13.74 6.34 24.67
C LEU A 139 13.65 7.75 24.06
N LEU A 140 12.86 7.92 22.99
CA LEU A 140 12.63 9.20 22.31
C LEU A 140 11.52 10.03 22.96
N VAL A 141 10.52 9.39 23.57
CA VAL A 141 9.40 10.04 24.28
C VAL A 141 9.82 10.53 25.67
N PHE A 142 10.55 9.74 26.45
CA PHE A 142 11.00 10.15 27.78
C PHE A 142 12.35 10.88 27.76
N GLY A 143 13.15 10.72 26.69
CA GLY A 143 14.50 11.27 26.61
C GLY A 143 15.46 10.66 27.64
N ILE A 144 16.76 10.88 27.45
CA ILE A 144 17.79 10.53 28.44
C ILE A 144 17.92 11.73 29.40
N PRO A 145 17.74 11.56 30.72
CA PRO A 145 17.84 12.67 31.66
C PRO A 145 19.27 13.23 31.62
N GLY A 146 19.41 14.46 31.07
CA GLY A 146 20.66 15.22 31.13
C GLY A 146 21.38 15.49 29.80
N VAL A 147 20.89 15.04 28.63
CA VAL A 147 21.58 15.31 27.34
C VAL A 147 20.68 15.97 26.28
N TRP A 148 19.38 15.69 26.23
CA TRP A 148 18.47 16.27 25.24
C TRP A 148 17.04 16.38 25.78
N GLY A 149 16.40 17.55 25.63
CA GLY A 149 14.96 17.70 25.89
C GLY A 149 14.16 16.97 24.81
N GLY A 150 13.40 15.95 25.21
CA GLY A 150 12.63 15.08 24.31
C GLY A 150 11.72 15.85 23.35
N LEU A 151 11.55 15.32 22.14
CA LEU A 151 10.77 15.90 21.04
C LEU A 151 9.24 15.73 21.20
N GLY A 152 8.77 15.14 22.30
CA GLY A 152 7.35 14.93 22.54
C GLY A 152 6.68 14.08 21.45
N PHE A 153 5.41 14.37 21.17
CA PHE A 153 4.54 13.58 20.29
C PHE A 153 4.93 13.61 18.79
N ASP A 154 5.91 14.44 18.40
CA ASP A 154 6.42 14.57 17.02
C ASP A 154 7.43 13.46 16.65
N GLY A 155 7.79 12.58 17.61
CA GLY A 155 8.72 11.47 17.42
C GLY A 155 8.09 10.12 17.06
N ILE A 156 6.81 10.08 16.70
CA ILE A 156 6.16 8.84 16.26
C ILE A 156 6.61 8.56 14.83
N ALA A 157 7.51 7.60 14.66
CA ALA A 157 7.84 7.05 13.35
C ALA A 157 6.65 6.23 12.83
N VAL A 158 5.90 6.78 11.87
CA VAL A 158 5.00 6.03 10.99
C VAL A 158 5.80 5.22 9.98
#